data_AF-A0A5N5LU09-F1
#
_entry.id   AF-A0A5N5LU09-F1
#
_cell.length_a   1.000
_cell.length_b   1.000
_cell.length_c   1.000
_cell.angle_alpha   90.00
_cell.angle_beta   90.00
_cell.angle_gamma   90.00
#
_symmetry.space_group_name_H-M   'P 1'
#
loop_
_entity.id
_entity.type
_entity.pdbx_description
1 polymer ?
#
loop_
_entity_poly.entity_id
_entity_poly.type
_entity_poly.pdbx_seq_one_letter_code
_entity_poly.pdbx_strand_id
1 'polypeptide(L)'
;MVIRLYVASSSGSLAVKKRQQEVVGFLEANRISFEEVDITMLEDQRLWMYKNIPEEKRPEKGNPLPPQIFNGMVYCGDYEDFFLAKEANTVFSFLGLNS
;
A
#
# COMPACT_ATOMS: atom_id res chain seq x y z
N MET A 1 6.48 2.10 -15.16
CA MET A 1 6.17 1.52 -13.83
C MET A 1 5.51 2.61 -13.02
N VAL A 2 4.41 2.32 -12.31
CA VAL A 2 3.65 3.32 -11.52
C VAL A 2 3.30 2.67 -10.19
N ILE A 3 3.71 3.30 -9.09
CA ILE A 3 3.34 2.84 -7.75
C ILE A 3 1.89 3.23 -7.50
N ARG A 4 1.06 2.26 -7.13
CA ARG A 4 -0.33 2.46 -6.72
C ARG A 4 -0.44 2.19 -5.24
N LEU A 5 -0.87 3.21 -4.50
CA LEU A 5 -1.08 3.15 -3.07
C LEU A 5 -2.58 3.16 -2.79
N TYR A 6 -3.11 2.02 -2.38
CA TYR A 6 -4.51 1.92 -2.00
C TYR A 6 -4.69 2.41 -0.56
N VAL A 7 -5.53 3.42 -0.39
CA VAL A 7 -5.80 4.08 0.89
C VAL A 7 -7.30 4.12 1.17
N ALA A 8 -7.69 4.23 2.44
CA ALA A 8 -9.06 4.56 2.84
C ALA A 8 -9.08 5.86 3.62
N SER A 9 -9.47 6.96 2.96
CA SER A 9 -9.53 8.29 3.59
C SER A 9 -10.55 8.34 4.73
N SER A 10 -11.70 7.65 4.61
CA SER A 10 -12.71 7.61 5.68
C SER A 10 -12.63 6.33 6.53
N SER A 11 -11.41 5.86 6.81
CA SER A 11 -11.22 4.81 7.81
C SER A 11 -11.62 5.28 9.22
N GLY A 12 -12.33 4.45 9.98
CA GLY A 12 -12.63 4.71 11.39
C GLY A 12 -11.45 4.48 12.34
N SER A 13 -10.37 3.85 11.84
CA SER A 13 -9.19 3.52 12.64
C SER A 13 -8.11 4.58 12.51
N LEU A 14 -7.75 5.22 13.62
CA LEU A 14 -6.64 6.18 13.68
C LEU A 14 -5.31 5.53 13.29
N ALA A 15 -5.11 4.26 13.65
CA ALA A 15 -3.89 3.52 13.31
C ALA A 15 -3.75 3.36 11.78
N VAL A 16 -4.84 3.02 11.09
CA VAL A 16 -4.85 2.91 9.62
C VAL A 16 -4.53 4.25 8.96
N LYS A 17 -5.15 5.34 9.43
CA LYS A 17 -4.85 6.69 8.90
C LYS A 17 -3.39 7.08 9.04
N LYS A 18 -2.80 6.84 10.23
CA LYS A 18 -1.38 7.13 10.48
C LYS A 18 -0.47 6.33 9.55
N ARG A 19 -0.70 5.01 9.44
CA ARG A 19 0.05 4.13 8.53
C ARG A 19 0.01 4.61 7.08
N GLN A 20 -1.17 4.98 6.58
CA GLN A 20 -1.32 5.55 5.23
C GLN A 20 -0.52 6.84 5.06
N GLN A 21 -0.66 7.78 6.00
CA GLN A 21 0.07 9.06 5.97
C GLN A 21 1.59 8.87 6.01
N GLU A 22 2.09 7.89 6.77
CA GLU A 22 3.51 7.58 6.83
C GLU A 22 4.05 7.05 5.50
N VAL A 23 3.28 6.21 4.79
CA VAL A 23 3.66 5.71 3.46
C VAL A 23 3.62 6.85 2.43
N VAL A 24 2.53 7.61 2.38
CA VAL A 24 2.37 8.77 1.48
C VAL A 24 3.51 9.76 1.69
N GLY A 25 3.72 10.21 2.92
CA GLY A 25 4.74 11.19 3.25
C GLY A 25 6.16 10.70 2.94
N PHE A 26 6.43 9.40 3.08
CA PHE A 26 7.71 8.83 2.65
C PHE A 26 7.88 8.88 1.13
N LEU A 27 6.87 8.46 0.36
CA LEU A 27 6.93 8.47 -1.10
C LEU A 27 7.14 9.90 -1.63
N GLU A 28 6.39 10.87 -1.09
CA GLU A 28 6.55 12.29 -1.43
C GLU A 28 7.93 12.84 -1.07
N ALA A 29 8.42 12.57 0.15
CA ALA A 29 9.72 13.04 0.61
C ALA A 29 10.88 12.49 -0.24
N ASN A 30 10.73 11.27 -0.75
CA ASN A 30 11.71 10.63 -1.64
C ASN A 30 11.46 10.93 -3.13
N ARG A 31 10.48 11.79 -3.47
CA ARG A 31 10.07 12.14 -4.85
C ARG A 31 9.74 10.92 -5.71
N ILE A 32 9.19 9.88 -5.09
CA ILE A 32 8.71 8.70 -5.79
C ILE A 32 7.34 9.06 -6.36
N SER A 33 7.11 8.84 -7.66
CA SER A 33 5.80 9.07 -8.27
C SER A 33 4.86 7.91 -7.95
N PHE A 34 3.69 8.22 -7.40
CA PHE A 34 2.65 7.24 -7.07
C PHE A 34 1.26 7.80 -7.34
N GLU A 35 0.30 6.88 -7.44
CA GLU A 35 -1.12 7.15 -7.56
C GLU A 35 -1.81 6.69 -6.27
N GLU A 36 -2.47 7.62 -5.58
CA GLU A 36 -3.33 7.30 -4.44
C GLU A 36 -4.70 6.84 -4.93
N VAL A 37 -5.05 5.59 -4.62
CA VAL A 37 -6.34 5.00 -4.97
C VAL A 37 -7.18 4.90 -3.70
N ASP A 38 -8.11 5.85 -3.53
CA ASP A 38 -9.00 5.85 -2.37
C ASP A 38 -10.15 4.84 -2.53
N ILE A 39 -10.08 3.76 -1.75
CA ILE A 39 -11.06 2.66 -1.78
C ILE A 39 -12.30 2.91 -0.92
N THR A 40 -12.39 4.05 -0.23
CA THR A 40 -13.49 4.36 0.70
C THR A 40 -14.86 4.32 0.00
N MET A 41 -14.94 4.88 -1.21
CA MET A 41 -16.18 4.97 -1.99
C MET A 41 -16.08 4.25 -3.35
N LEU A 42 -14.94 3.61 -3.64
CA LEU A 42 -14.67 2.91 -4.89
C LEU A 42 -14.67 1.39 -4.65
N GLU A 43 -15.87 0.80 -4.67
CA GLU A 43 -16.03 -0.64 -4.41
C GLU A 43 -15.26 -1.52 -5.40
N ASP A 44 -15.23 -1.16 -6.68
CA ASP A 44 -14.48 -1.90 -7.70
C ASP A 44 -12.98 -1.93 -7.39
N GLN A 45 -12.41 -0.79 -6.96
CA GLN A 45 -11.00 -0.70 -6.58
C GLN A 45 -10.71 -1.48 -5.31
N ARG A 46 -11.63 -1.45 -4.33
CA ARG A 46 -11.52 -2.25 -3.10
C ARG A 46 -11.51 -3.75 -3.42
N LEU A 47 -12.44 -4.21 -4.25
CA LEU A 47 -12.53 -5.61 -4.66
C LEU A 47 -11.33 -6.03 -5.52
N TRP A 48 -10.87 -5.15 -6.40
CA TRP A 48 -9.64 -5.39 -7.17
C TRP A 48 -8.45 -5.56 -6.23
N MET A 49 -8.27 -4.67 -5.26
CA MET A 49 -7.21 -4.75 -4.25
C MET A 49 -7.26 -6.10 -3.52
N TYR A 50 -8.43 -6.52 -3.00
CA TYR A 50 -8.57 -7.80 -2.30
C TYR A 50 -8.22 -9.01 -3.16
N LYS A 51 -8.63 -9.01 -4.44
CA LYS A 51 -8.36 -10.11 -5.36
C LYS A 51 -6.87 -10.23 -5.72
N ASN A 52 -6.18 -9.10 -5.85
CA ASN A 52 -4.79 -9.06 -6.29
C ASN A 52 -3.77 -9.15 -5.12
N ILE A 53 -4.23 -9.18 -3.86
CA ILE A 53 -3.38 -9.53 -2.72
C ILE A 53 -3.18 -11.05 -2.69
N PRO A 54 -1.93 -11.55 -2.65
CA PRO A 54 -1.60 -12.97 -2.50
C PRO A 54 -2.26 -13.59 -1.27
N GLU A 55 -2.71 -14.83 -1.36
CA GLU A 55 -3.40 -15.51 -0.25
C GLU A 55 -2.56 -15.58 1.02
N GLU A 56 -1.24 -15.76 0.89
CA GLU A 56 -0.30 -15.80 2.03
C GLU A 56 -0.20 -14.46 2.79
N LYS A 57 -0.58 -13.36 2.14
CA LYS A 57 -0.57 -11.99 2.69
C LYS A 57 -1.96 -11.52 3.11
N ARG A 58 -3.00 -12.35 2.92
CA ARG A 58 -4.34 -12.03 3.40
C ARG A 58 -4.38 -12.24 4.92
N PRO A 59 -5.07 -11.37 5.66
CA PRO A 59 -5.22 -11.56 7.10
C PRO A 59 -6.02 -12.84 7.39
N GLU A 60 -5.63 -13.59 8.42
CA GLU A 60 -6.34 -14.81 8.85
C GLU A 60 -7.80 -14.55 9.23
N LYS A 61 -8.12 -13.31 9.64
CA LYS A 61 -9.46 -12.88 9.98
C LYS A 61 -9.76 -11.48 9.44
N GLY A 62 -10.85 -11.37 8.70
CA GLY A 62 -11.35 -10.10 8.16
C GLY A 62 -10.77 -9.77 6.78
N ASN A 63 -10.87 -8.50 6.41
CA ASN A 63 -10.42 -8.02 5.10
C ASN A 63 -9.04 -7.34 5.21
N PRO A 64 -8.23 -7.37 4.13
CA PRO A 64 -7.01 -6.58 4.07
C PRO A 64 -7.27 -5.11 4.39
N LEU A 65 -6.42 -4.53 5.23
CA LEU A 65 -6.52 -3.14 5.63
C LEU A 65 -5.51 -2.29 4.85
N PRO A 66 -5.88 -1.08 4.40
CA PRO A 66 -4.93 -0.15 3.82
C PRO A 66 -3.92 0.37 4.87
N PRO A 67 -2.73 0.84 4.46
CA PRO A 67 -2.28 1.00 3.07
C PRO A 67 -1.88 -0.35 2.42
N GLN A 68 -2.13 -0.49 1.12
CA GLN A 68 -1.70 -1.62 0.30
C GLN A 68 -0.97 -1.11 -0.95
N ILE A 69 0.23 -1.62 -1.20
CA ILE A 69 1.15 -1.06 -2.20
C ILE A 69 1.30 -2.02 -3.37
N PHE A 70 1.14 -1.49 -4.58
CA PHE A 70 1.33 -2.21 -5.83
C PHE A 70 2.26 -1.43 -6.74
N ASN A 71 3.03 -2.13 -7.58
CA ASN A 71 3.69 -1.55 -8.74
C ASN A 71 2.94 -2.03 -9.99
N GLY A 72 2.11 -1.15 -10.55
CA GLY A 72 1.16 -1.49 -11.60
C GLY A 72 0.13 -2.54 -11.12
N MET A 73 0.30 -3.78 -11.54
CA MET A 73 -0.54 -4.93 -11.15
C MET A 73 0.15 -5.87 -10.16
N VAL A 74 1.45 -5.68 -9.90
CA VAL A 74 2.23 -6.55 -9.01
C VAL A 74 2.08 -6.05 -7.58
N TYR A 75 1.70 -6.94 -6.68
CA TYR A 75 1.65 -6.65 -5.26
C TYR A 75 3.07 -6.50 -4.69
N CYS A 76 3.35 -5.36 -4.06
CA CYS A 76 4.62 -5.12 -3.38
C CYS A 76 4.53 -5.58 -1.92
N GLY A 77 3.48 -5.15 -1.21
CA GLY A 77 3.30 -5.45 0.20
C GLY A 77 2.33 -4.50 0.89
N ASP A 78 2.13 -4.75 2.18
CA ASP A 78 1.33 -3.91 3.05
C ASP A 78 2.21 -2.89 3.82
N TYR A 79 1.65 -2.28 4.85
CA TYR A 79 2.39 -1.37 5.72
C TYR A 79 3.58 -2.03 6.43
N GLU A 80 3.43 -3.26 6.91
CA GLU A 80 4.48 -3.93 7.70
C GLU A 80 5.66 -4.29 6.80
N ASP A 81 5.38 -4.81 5.60
CA ASP A 81 6.40 -5.04 4.58
C ASP A 81 7.15 -3.75 4.21
N PHE A 82 6.41 -2.66 4.00
CA PHE A 82 6.99 -1.35 3.73
C PHE A 82 7.86 -0.84 4.88
N PHE A 83 7.39 -1.02 6.12
CA PHE A 83 8.13 -0.61 7.31
C PHE A 83 9.45 -1.38 7.45
N LEU A 84 9.42 -2.70 7.25
CA LEU A 84 10.63 -3.53 7.25
C LEU A 84 11.60 -3.11 6.13
N ALA A 85 11.08 -2.84 4.93
CA ALA A 85 11.90 -2.34 3.82
C ALA A 85 12.51 -0.96 4.13
N LYS A 86 11.78 -0.09 4.85
CA LYS A 86 12.26 1.22 5.30
C LYS A 86 13.37 1.08 6.33
N GLU A 87 13.21 0.20 7.32
CA GLU A 87 14.27 -0.08 8.31
C GLU A 87 15.52 -0.67 7.66
N ALA A 88 15.35 -1.53 6.67
CA ALA A 88 16.43 -2.12 5.90
C ALA A 88 17.01 -1.21 4.80
N ASN A 89 16.48 0.01 4.60
CA ASN A 89 16.83 0.90 3.49
C ASN A 89 16.70 0.25 2.09
N THR A 90 15.76 -0.69 1.92
CA THR A 90 15.51 -1.43 0.67
C THR A 90 14.17 -1.07 0.02
N VAL A 91 13.58 0.08 0.36
CA VAL A 91 12.26 0.50 -0.14
C VAL A 91 12.20 0.57 -1.67
N PHE A 92 13.24 1.04 -2.34
CA PHE A 92 13.27 1.06 -3.81
C PHE A 92 13.22 -0.34 -4.42
N SER A 93 13.89 -1.31 -3.80
CA SER A 93 13.79 -2.74 -4.19
C SER A 93 12.40 -3.29 -3.93
N PHE A 94 11.82 -3.00 -2.76
CA PHE A 94 10.47 -3.40 -2.37
C PHE A 94 9.40 -2.88 -3.34
N LEU A 95 9.54 -1.63 -3.78
CA LEU A 95 8.68 -1.02 -4.78
C LEU A 95 8.95 -1.50 -6.21
N GLY A 96 10.00 -2.30 -6.43
CA GLY A 96 10.42 -2.75 -7.76
C GLY A 96 10.88 -1.60 -8.66
N LEU A 97 11.54 -0.59 -8.07
CA LEU A 97 12.05 0.60 -8.76
C LEU A 97 13.54 0.51 -9.07
N ASN A 98 14.25 -0.50 -8.58
CA ASN A 98 15.65 -0.72 -8.95
C ASN A 98 15.74 -1.17 -10.42
N SER A 99 16.51 -0.41 -11.21
CA SER A 99 17.02 -0.83 -12.53
C SER A 99 18.34 -1.57 -12.38
#